data_AF-A0A0S2I347-F1
#
_entry.id   AF-A0A0S2I347-F1
#
_cell.length_a   1.000
_cell.length_b   1.000
_cell.length_c   1.000
_cell.angle_alpha   90.00
_cell.angle_beta   90.00
_cell.angle_gamma   90.00
#
_symmetry.space_group_name_H-M   'P 1'
#
loop_
_entity.id
_entity.type
_entity.pdbx_description
1 polymer ?
#
loop_
_entity_poly.entity_id
_entity_poly.type
_entity_poly.pdbx_seq_one_letter_code
_entity_poly.pdbx_strand_id
1 'polypeptide(L)'
;MRKLVYYFTLIIAAISFSCSSGPEVSPEMQGFMDEISATGSMIDAAEKYGYNAQEMPLDLYELKEPTVKKVTKEGEKVEYLVNIKHGLIDSDVIVVWKDKVIVNIKEPQ
;
A
#
# COMPACT_ATOMS: atom_id res chain seq x y z
N MET A 1 -5.84 -1.07 -57.80
CA MET A 1 -4.50 -0.96 -57.17
C MET A 1 -4.69 -0.25 -55.84
N ARG A 2 -4.58 -0.98 -54.72
CA ARG A 2 -5.14 -0.60 -53.43
C ARG A 2 -4.18 -0.98 -52.30
N LYS A 3 -2.97 -0.42 -52.30
CA LYS A 3 -1.95 -0.71 -51.27
C LYS A 3 -0.96 0.45 -51.18
N LEU A 4 -1.23 1.47 -50.37
CA LEU A 4 -0.15 2.36 -49.90
C LEU A 4 -0.49 3.28 -48.71
N VAL A 5 -1.40 2.92 -47.79
CA VAL A 5 -1.59 3.74 -46.57
C VAL A 5 -2.00 2.85 -45.39
N TYR A 6 -1.11 1.96 -44.92
CA TYR A 6 -1.35 1.17 -43.71
C TYR A 6 -0.08 0.90 -42.90
N TYR A 7 0.86 1.85 -42.84
CA TYR A 7 2.06 1.72 -42.00
C TYR A 7 2.37 2.94 -41.15
N PHE A 8 1.33 3.63 -40.64
CA PHE A 8 1.55 4.73 -39.69
C PHE A 8 0.60 4.73 -38.48
N THR A 9 0.03 3.56 -38.15
CA THR A 9 -0.82 3.35 -36.98
C THR A 9 -0.45 2.07 -36.26
N LEU A 10 0.84 1.85 -36.03
CA LEU A 10 1.33 0.72 -35.23
C LEU A 10 2.57 1.04 -34.37
N ILE A 11 2.81 2.33 -34.09
CA ILE A 11 3.91 2.81 -33.22
C ILE A 11 3.38 3.83 -32.20
N ILE A 12 2.10 3.75 -31.80
CA ILE A 12 1.54 4.52 -30.67
C ILE A 12 0.72 3.60 -29.74
N ALA A 13 1.17 2.36 -29.58
CA ALA A 13 0.70 1.45 -28.54
C ALA A 13 1.85 0.82 -27.75
N ALA A 14 3.09 1.27 -27.99
CA ALA A 14 4.30 0.77 -27.33
C ALA A 14 5.06 1.84 -26.54
N ILE A 15 4.45 3.02 -26.32
CA ILE A 15 5.02 4.12 -25.50
C ILE A 15 4.06 4.50 -24.37
N SER A 16 3.46 3.49 -23.72
CA SER A 16 2.81 3.67 -22.42
C SER A 16 3.52 2.90 -21.30
N PHE A 17 4.66 2.28 -21.61
CA PHE A 17 5.49 1.53 -20.64
C PHE A 17 6.48 2.46 -19.89
N SER A 18 5.98 3.60 -19.45
CA SER A 18 6.74 4.54 -18.61
C SER A 18 5.80 5.37 -17.73
N CYS A 19 4.82 4.72 -17.09
CA CYS A 19 4.29 5.21 -15.83
C CYS A 19 4.86 4.29 -14.76
N SER A 20 5.74 4.85 -13.93
CA SER A 20 6.25 4.25 -12.70
C SER A 20 5.06 3.81 -11.85
N SER A 21 4.55 2.60 -12.09
CA SER A 21 3.40 2.06 -11.39
C SER A 21 3.86 1.71 -9.98
N GLY A 22 3.55 2.57 -9.03
CA GLY A 22 3.69 2.26 -7.62
C GLY A 22 3.02 0.93 -7.28
N PRO A 23 3.32 0.36 -6.10
CA PRO A 23 2.68 -0.86 -5.63
C PRO A 23 1.15 -0.79 -5.75
N GLU A 24 0.53 -1.88 -6.21
CA GLU A 24 -0.92 -1.99 -6.33
C GLU A 24 -1.56 -1.99 -4.93
N VAL A 25 -2.14 -0.86 -4.53
CA VAL A 25 -2.81 -0.69 -3.23
C VAL A 25 -4.29 -1.00 -3.38
N SER A 26 -4.85 -1.85 -2.49
CA SER A 26 -6.28 -2.12 -2.48
C SER A 26 -7.08 -0.93 -1.91
N PRO A 27 -8.37 -0.78 -2.22
CA PRO A 27 -9.21 0.25 -1.61
C PRO A 27 -9.23 0.20 -0.08
N GLU A 28 -9.20 -1.02 0.50
CA GLU A 28 -9.16 -1.21 1.96
C GLU A 28 -7.85 -0.69 2.55
N MET A 29 -6.72 -1.01 1.91
CA MET A 29 -5.41 -0.54 2.33
C MET A 29 -5.27 0.98 2.17
N GLN A 30 -5.84 1.55 1.10
CA GLN A 30 -5.89 3.00 0.93
C GLN A 30 -6.70 3.67 2.05
N GLY A 31 -7.88 3.14 2.38
CA GLY A 31 -8.68 3.65 3.48
C GLY A 31 -7.96 3.56 4.83
N PHE A 32 -7.19 2.49 5.06
CA PHE A 32 -6.36 2.36 6.26
C PHE A 32 -5.25 3.43 6.33
N MET A 33 -4.58 3.73 5.21
CA MET A 33 -3.59 4.82 5.14
C MET A 33 -4.21 6.19 5.38
N ASP A 34 -5.40 6.42 4.83
CA ASP A 34 -6.14 7.67 5.04
C ASP A 34 -6.53 7.83 6.52
N GLU A 35 -6.93 6.73 7.18
CA GLU A 35 -7.27 6.73 8.60
C GLU A 35 -6.05 6.99 9.50
N ILE A 36 -4.89 6.39 9.21
CA ILE A 36 -3.63 6.70 9.91
C ILE A 36 -3.34 8.19 9.78
N SER A 37 -3.49 8.76 8.58
CA SER A 37 -3.21 10.18 8.35
C SER A 37 -4.20 11.10 9.07
N ALA A 38 -5.46 10.68 9.19
CA ALA A 38 -6.51 11.46 9.84
C ALA A 38 -6.43 11.42 11.37
N THR A 39 -6.06 10.28 11.94
CA THR A 39 -5.99 10.06 13.39
C THR A 39 -4.60 10.32 13.97
N GLY A 40 -3.55 10.19 13.15
CA GLY A 40 -2.17 10.15 13.60
C GLY A 40 -1.82 8.87 14.38
N SER A 41 -2.70 7.86 14.38
CA SER A 41 -2.62 6.65 15.22
C SER A 41 -2.79 5.38 14.37
N MET A 42 -1.82 4.46 14.44
CA MET A 42 -1.95 3.16 13.77
C MET A 42 -2.95 2.25 14.47
N ILE A 43 -3.10 2.39 15.79
CA ILE A 43 -4.02 1.57 16.59
C ILE A 43 -5.45 1.93 16.24
N ASP A 44 -5.81 3.22 16.33
CA ASP A 44 -7.17 3.68 16.05
C ASP A 44 -7.58 3.30 14.62
N ALA A 45 -6.64 3.45 13.68
CA ALA A 45 -6.84 3.00 12.32
C ALA A 45 -7.02 1.48 12.23
N ALA A 46 -6.19 0.66 12.86
CA ALA A 46 -6.24 -0.79 12.70
C ALA A 46 -7.43 -1.44 13.42
N GLU A 47 -7.86 -0.89 14.56
CA GLU A 47 -9.07 -1.33 15.27
C GLU A 47 -10.30 -1.22 14.37
N LYS A 48 -10.40 -0.14 13.57
CA LYS A 48 -11.46 0.06 12.56
C LYS A 48 -11.45 -1.03 11.48
N TYR A 49 -10.29 -1.61 11.19
CA TYR A 49 -10.12 -2.69 10.22
C TYR A 49 -10.00 -4.08 10.87
N GLY A 50 -10.49 -4.22 12.10
CA GLY A 50 -10.68 -5.50 12.78
C GLY A 50 -9.44 -6.07 13.46
N TYR A 51 -8.35 -5.30 13.53
CA TYR A 51 -7.17 -5.71 14.29
C TYR A 51 -7.36 -5.42 15.78
N ASN A 52 -7.23 -6.44 16.61
CA ASN A 52 -7.21 -6.29 18.06
C ASN A 52 -5.92 -6.95 18.56
N ALA A 53 -4.95 -6.12 18.94
CA ALA A 53 -3.71 -6.59 19.52
C ALA A 53 -3.37 -5.75 20.75
N GLN A 54 -2.76 -6.41 21.73
CA GLN A 54 -2.25 -5.78 22.94
C GLN A 54 -0.92 -5.05 22.70
N GLU A 55 -0.20 -5.37 21.63
CA GLU A 55 1.09 -4.78 21.30
C GLU A 55 1.15 -4.40 19.80
N MET A 56 1.57 -3.17 19.54
CA MET A 56 1.76 -2.62 18.20
C MET A 56 3.16 -2.00 18.07
N PRO A 57 3.89 -2.23 16.97
CA PRO A 57 5.26 -1.70 16.81
C PRO A 57 5.35 -0.17 16.90
N LEU A 58 4.28 0.55 16.55
CA LEU A 58 4.27 2.01 16.46
C LEU A 58 3.18 2.70 17.31
N ASP A 59 2.75 2.06 18.40
CA ASP A 59 1.72 2.57 19.31
C ASP A 59 2.01 4.00 19.82
N LEU A 60 3.26 4.27 20.19
CA LEU A 60 3.64 5.49 20.91
C LEU A 60 4.00 6.69 20.04
N TYR A 61 3.75 6.64 18.73
CA TYR A 61 4.28 7.59 17.78
C TYR A 61 3.17 8.37 17.06
N GLU A 62 3.37 9.68 16.87
CA GLU A 62 2.53 10.48 15.96
C GLU A 62 2.90 10.13 14.51
N LEU A 63 1.96 9.52 13.79
CA LEU A 63 2.19 8.96 12.46
C LEU A 63 1.64 9.85 11.36
N LYS A 64 2.42 10.04 10.29
CA LYS A 64 2.05 10.86 9.13
C LYS A 64 2.48 10.20 7.83
N GLU A 65 1.78 10.56 6.75
CA GLU A 65 2.15 10.23 5.37
C GLU A 65 2.49 8.74 5.13
N PRO A 66 1.60 7.80 5.50
CA PRO A 66 1.81 6.39 5.21
C PRO A 66 1.87 6.16 3.70
N THR A 67 2.86 5.39 3.26
CA THR A 67 3.05 5.02 1.84
C THR A 67 3.34 3.54 1.72
N VAL A 68 2.73 2.87 0.75
CA VAL A 68 3.09 1.48 0.44
C VAL A 68 4.38 1.46 -0.38
N LYS A 69 5.39 0.74 0.09
CA LYS A 69 6.65 0.49 -0.63
C LYS A 69 6.62 -0.81 -1.43
N LYS A 70 5.95 -1.85 -0.91
CA LYS A 70 5.93 -3.18 -1.52
C LYS A 70 4.64 -3.92 -1.18
N VAL A 71 4.19 -4.77 -2.10
CA VAL A 71 3.05 -5.70 -1.91
C VAL A 71 3.52 -7.11 -2.23
N THR A 72 3.26 -8.03 -1.31
CA THR A 72 3.53 -9.47 -1.49
C THR A 72 2.22 -10.23 -1.32
N LYS A 73 1.88 -11.13 -2.24
CA LYS A 73 0.69 -11.98 -2.16
C LYS A 73 1.13 -13.41 -1.84
N GLU A 74 0.66 -13.95 -0.72
CA GLU A 74 0.98 -15.31 -0.25
C GLU A 74 -0.31 -16.09 0.04
N GLY A 75 -0.75 -16.88 -0.94
CA GLY A 75 -2.04 -17.58 -0.87
C GLY A 75 -3.20 -16.59 -0.73
N GLU A 76 -3.94 -16.69 0.37
CA GLU A 76 -5.07 -15.80 0.69
C GLU A 76 -4.65 -14.50 1.40
N LYS A 77 -3.36 -14.37 1.77
CA LYS A 77 -2.84 -13.20 2.49
C LYS A 77 -2.19 -12.21 1.55
N VAL A 78 -2.34 -10.94 1.87
CA VAL A 78 -1.63 -9.84 1.20
C VAL A 78 -0.82 -9.08 2.24
N GLU A 79 0.50 -9.01 2.07
CA GLU A 79 1.40 -8.25 2.92
C GLU A 79 1.76 -6.92 2.24
N TYR A 80 1.53 -5.82 2.94
CA TYR A 80 1.93 -4.48 2.51
C TYR A 80 3.10 -4.03 3.38
N LEU A 81 4.25 -3.75 2.77
CA LEU A 81 5.32 -3.00 3.41
C LEU A 81 4.93 -1.52 3.35
N VAL A 82 4.56 -0.97 4.49
CA VAL A 82 4.13 0.41 4.65
C VAL A 82 5.25 1.19 5.31
N ASN A 83 5.64 2.29 4.70
CA ASN A 83 6.48 3.27 5.33
C ASN A 83 5.61 4.35 5.95
N ILE A 84 5.89 4.69 7.19
CA ILE A 84 5.17 5.69 7.95
C ILE A 84 6.19 6.69 8.48
N LYS A 85 5.90 7.98 8.35
CA LYS A 85 6.75 9.02 8.91
C LYS A 85 6.38 9.27 10.35
N HIS A 86 7.38 9.25 11.21
CA HIS A 86 7.30 9.73 12.58
C HIS A 86 8.32 10.86 12.80
N GLY A 87 7.86 12.10 12.66
CA GLY A 87 8.73 13.26 12.72
C GLY A 87 9.75 13.28 11.57
N LEU A 88 11.05 13.14 11.90
CA LEU A 88 12.15 13.08 10.93
C LEU A 88 12.58 11.66 10.58
N ILE A 89 11.97 10.64 11.20
CA ILE A 89 12.35 9.24 11.04
C ILE A 89 11.26 8.53 10.26
N ASP A 90 11.70 7.80 9.24
CA ASP A 90 10.86 6.91 8.45
C ASP A 90 10.90 5.52 9.10
N SER A 91 9.74 4.96 9.40
CA SER A 91 9.60 3.61 9.97
C SER A 91 8.86 2.71 9.00
N ASP A 92 9.38 1.51 8.78
CA ASP A 92 8.74 0.51 7.93
C ASP A 92 8.01 -0.52 8.80
N VAL A 93 6.81 -0.90 8.39
CA VAL A 93 5.97 -1.91 9.03
C VAL A 93 5.31 -2.77 7.97
N ILE A 94 5.09 -4.05 8.28
CA ILE A 94 4.39 -4.99 7.40
C ILE A 94 2.98 -5.17 7.94
N VAL A 95 1.99 -4.78 7.13
CA VAL A 95 0.56 -4.96 7.43
C VAL A 95 0.03 -6.12 6.62
N VAL A 96 -0.46 -7.15 7.29
CA VAL A 96 -0.96 -8.38 6.68
C VAL A 96 -2.47 -8.38 6.66
N TRP A 97 -3.03 -8.50 5.46
CA TRP A 97 -4.47 -8.56 5.23
C TRP A 97 -4.91 -9.97 4.85
N LYS A 98 -6.09 -10.35 5.32
CA LYS A 98 -6.83 -11.53 4.88
C LYS A 98 -8.31 -11.23 4.99
N ASP A 99 -9.13 -11.61 3.99
CA ASP A 99 -10.58 -11.46 4.03
C ASP A 99 -11.07 -10.04 4.39
N LYS A 100 -10.35 -9.01 3.90
CA LYS A 100 -10.59 -7.57 4.14
C LYS A 100 -10.42 -7.10 5.58
N VAL A 101 -9.76 -7.88 6.43
CA VAL A 101 -9.35 -7.46 7.78
C VAL A 101 -7.83 -7.53 7.92
N ILE A 102 -7.30 -6.72 8.83
CA ILE A 102 -5.89 -6.80 9.22
C ILE A 102 -5.75 -7.97 10.20
N VAL A 103 -4.88 -8.92 9.86
CA VAL A 103 -4.65 -10.13 10.68
C VAL A 103 -3.31 -10.13 11.39
N ASN A 104 -2.37 -9.27 10.98
CA ASN A 104 -1.08 -9.10 11.65
C ASN A 104 -0.44 -7.76 11.28
N ILE A 105 0.28 -7.15 12.22
CA ILE A 105 1.19 -6.02 11.98
C ILE A 105 2.53 -6.35 12.63
N LYS A 106 3.61 -6.33 11.86
CA LYS A 106 4.95 -6.73 12.30
C LYS A 106 6.03 -5.80 11.77
N GLU A 107 7.17 -5.76 12.44
CA GLU A 107 8.37 -5.11 11.91
C GLU A 107 8.95 -5.91 10.74
N PRO A 108 9.59 -5.25 9.74
CA PRO A 108 10.38 -5.93 8.73
C PRO A 108 11.58 -6.62 9.40
N GLN A 109 11.84 -7.88 9.04
CA GLN A 109 13.06 -8.58 9.47
C GLN A 109 14.28 -8.22 8.62
#